data_AF-A0A336LUQ0-F1
#
_entry.id   AF-A0A336LUQ0-F1
#
_cell.length_a   1.000
_cell.length_b   1.000
_cell.length_c   1.000
_cell.angle_alpha   90.00
_cell.angle_beta   90.00
_cell.angle_gamma   90.00
#
_symmetry.space_group_name_H-M   'P 1'
#
loop_
_entity.id
_entity.type
_entity.pdbx_description
1 polymer ?
#
loop_
_entity_poly.entity_id
_entity_poly.type
_entity_poly.pdbx_seq_one_letter_code
_entity_poly.pdbx_strand_id
1 'polypeptide(L)'
;MIYAPNMEEQIMTFPVNGVHLTREPYDPYDCGRTKCRVTLDNLSVRSSGAYKCEVSGDAPAFPIVYESSNMTVIALPRQDPVISGLGYRYEIGDFVVANCTSDISFPPALINWYINDMKVPGEWVQTQREHITEADGFRLYSRSLELKFRLHKGIFGENNSRVKLKCVSHIREVPKAIKESVATIHVPSMDELTNQKLITWRSSGSSTFQSSSHHIVSIFLSIMATLFSSSRCEFISTLTVNRFNL
;
A
#
# COMPACT_ATOMS: atom_id res chain seq x y z
N MET A 1 -9.60 -29.38 8.33
CA MET A 1 -10.54 -29.99 7.37
C MET A 1 -9.86 -31.24 6.80
N ILE A 2 -10.62 -32.29 6.55
CA ILE A 2 -10.17 -33.52 5.89
C ILE A 2 -11.05 -33.73 4.66
N TYR A 3 -10.46 -34.11 3.54
CA TYR A 3 -11.18 -34.52 2.33
C TYR A 3 -10.81 -35.98 2.00
N ALA A 4 -11.82 -36.83 1.83
CA ALA A 4 -11.67 -38.26 1.58
C ALA A 4 -12.66 -38.71 0.49
N PRO A 5 -12.23 -38.83 -0.77
CA PRO A 5 -13.14 -39.03 -1.91
C PRO A 5 -13.92 -40.35 -1.88
N ASN A 6 -13.41 -41.36 -1.16
CA ASN A 6 -13.98 -42.70 -1.09
C ASN A 6 -14.83 -42.94 0.17
N MET A 7 -14.98 -41.92 1.04
CA MET A 7 -15.86 -42.00 2.21
C MET A 7 -17.26 -41.47 1.88
N GLU A 8 -18.26 -41.91 2.65
CA GLU A 8 -19.65 -41.42 2.56
C GLU A 8 -19.72 -39.92 2.85
N GLU A 9 -19.12 -39.50 3.97
CA GLU A 9 -18.81 -38.09 4.23
C GLU A 9 -17.45 -37.74 3.64
N GLN A 10 -17.46 -37.19 2.43
CA GLN A 10 -16.22 -36.84 1.74
C GLN A 10 -15.47 -35.69 2.40
N ILE A 11 -16.12 -34.88 3.25
CA ILE A 11 -15.53 -33.69 3.88
C ILE A 11 -15.86 -33.67 5.36
N MET A 12 -14.82 -33.56 6.18
CA MET A 12 -14.94 -33.36 7.62
C MET A 12 -14.27 -32.05 8.02
N THR A 13 -14.97 -31.23 8.81
CA THR A 13 -14.44 -29.95 9.30
C THR A 13 -14.42 -29.93 10.81
N PHE A 14 -13.36 -29.38 11.38
CA PHE A 14 -13.20 -29.19 12.82
C PHE A 14 -13.16 -27.69 13.11
N PRO A 15 -13.97 -27.18 14.05
CA PRO A 15 -14.02 -25.76 14.34
C PRO A 15 -12.70 -25.31 14.97
N VAL A 16 -12.16 -24.21 14.45
CA VAL A 16 -10.97 -23.53 15.00
C VAL A 16 -11.32 -22.05 15.16
N ASN A 17 -10.91 -21.46 16.29
CA ASN A 17 -11.20 -20.06 16.58
C ASN A 17 -10.58 -19.14 15.51
N GLY A 18 -11.40 -18.27 14.91
CA GLY A 18 -10.99 -17.36 13.84
C GLY A 18 -10.87 -18.00 12.46
N VAL A 19 -11.11 -19.31 12.30
CA VAL A 19 -11.09 -19.97 10.99
C VAL A 19 -12.52 -20.27 10.58
N HIS A 20 -13.04 -19.44 9.68
CA HIS A 20 -14.38 -19.58 9.12
C HIS A 20 -14.24 -19.98 7.63
N LEU A 21 -15.09 -20.90 7.19
CA LEU A 21 -15.15 -21.36 5.80
C LEU A 21 -16.30 -20.65 5.11
N THR A 22 -16.04 -20.13 3.90
CA THR A 22 -17.01 -19.35 3.12
C THR A 22 -18.36 -20.08 3.01
N ARG A 23 -19.43 -19.46 3.49
CA ARG A 23 -20.80 -19.97 3.29
C ARG A 23 -21.52 -19.17 2.22
N GLU A 24 -21.87 -19.87 1.13
CA GLU A 24 -22.72 -19.41 0.01
C GLU A 24 -22.26 -18.14 -0.72
N PRO A 25 -22.54 -18.00 -2.04
CA PRO A 25 -23.27 -18.91 -2.91
C PRO A 25 -22.40 -20.01 -3.55
N TYR A 26 -21.13 -20.13 -3.14
CA TYR A 26 -20.19 -21.12 -3.66
C TYR A 26 -19.81 -22.15 -2.59
N ASP A 27 -19.47 -23.37 -3.01
CA ASP A 27 -18.92 -24.38 -2.12
C ASP A 27 -17.65 -23.83 -1.43
N PRO A 28 -17.53 -23.91 -0.08
CA PRO A 28 -16.37 -23.41 0.66
C PRO A 28 -15.05 -24.08 0.26
N TYR A 29 -15.18 -25.22 -0.42
CA TYR A 29 -14.15 -26.13 -0.82
C TYR A 29 -14.32 -26.50 -2.29
N ASP A 30 -13.20 -26.63 -2.98
CA ASP A 30 -13.14 -27.07 -4.37
C ASP A 30 -12.14 -28.22 -4.41
N CYS A 31 -12.67 -29.43 -4.15
CA CYS A 31 -11.89 -30.65 -3.99
C CYS A 31 -12.33 -31.69 -5.02
N GLY A 32 -11.35 -32.11 -5.82
CA GLY A 32 -11.48 -33.17 -6.82
C GLY A 32 -10.35 -34.19 -6.66
N ARG A 33 -10.10 -34.97 -7.71
CA ARG A 33 -9.08 -36.04 -7.66
C ARG A 33 -7.64 -35.53 -7.60
N THR A 34 -7.38 -34.33 -8.09
CA THR A 34 -6.01 -33.81 -8.29
C THR A 34 -5.73 -32.52 -7.52
N LYS A 35 -6.74 -31.88 -6.96
CA LYS A 35 -6.64 -30.61 -6.27
C LYS A 35 -7.72 -30.50 -5.20
N CYS A 36 -7.39 -29.89 -4.08
CA CYS A 36 -8.34 -29.48 -3.06
C CYS A 36 -7.99 -28.06 -2.61
N ARG A 37 -8.93 -27.14 -2.76
CA ARG A 37 -8.81 -25.73 -2.39
C ARG A 37 -9.82 -25.41 -1.32
N VAL A 38 -9.41 -24.63 -0.32
CA VAL A 38 -10.24 -24.19 0.80
C VAL A 38 -10.22 -22.67 0.85
N THR A 39 -11.39 -22.05 0.92
CA THR A 39 -11.50 -20.58 0.99
C THR A 39 -12.03 -20.16 2.36
N LEU A 40 -11.19 -19.41 3.08
CA LEU A 40 -11.56 -18.84 4.37
C LEU A 40 -12.37 -17.54 4.18
N ASP A 41 -13.38 -17.34 5.01
CA ASP A 41 -14.14 -16.08 5.10
C ASP A 41 -13.99 -15.43 6.48
N ASN A 42 -14.53 -14.22 6.60
CA ASN A 42 -14.60 -13.46 7.85
C ASN A 42 -13.28 -13.48 8.65
N LEU A 43 -12.19 -13.15 7.97
CA LEU A 43 -10.85 -13.20 8.55
C LEU A 43 -10.71 -12.19 9.70
N SER A 44 -10.05 -12.63 10.75
CA SER A 44 -9.72 -11.83 11.92
C SER A 44 -8.24 -11.99 12.27
N VAL A 45 -7.76 -11.25 13.25
CA VAL A 45 -6.40 -11.44 13.78
C VAL A 45 -6.13 -12.90 14.17
N ARG A 46 -7.16 -13.62 14.64
CA ARG A 46 -7.08 -15.02 15.09
C ARG A 46 -6.96 -16.02 13.94
N SER A 47 -7.27 -15.60 12.70
CA SER A 47 -7.01 -16.42 11.53
C SER A 47 -5.52 -16.43 11.16
N SER A 48 -4.68 -15.60 11.78
CA SER A 48 -3.24 -15.63 11.51
C SER A 48 -2.61 -16.86 12.17
N GLY A 49 -1.75 -17.58 11.44
CA GLY A 49 -1.09 -18.77 11.96
C GLY A 49 -0.45 -19.62 10.88
N ALA A 50 0.08 -20.78 11.29
CA ALA A 50 0.61 -21.78 10.39
C ALA A 50 -0.53 -22.65 9.84
N TYR A 51 -0.64 -22.70 8.51
CA TYR A 51 -1.56 -23.56 7.80
C TYR A 51 -0.78 -24.70 7.15
N LYS A 52 -1.25 -25.93 7.36
CA LYS A 52 -0.63 -27.15 6.83
C LYS A 52 -1.60 -27.83 5.88
N CYS A 53 -1.11 -28.16 4.69
CA CYS A 53 -1.78 -29.10 3.80
C CYS A 53 -1.08 -30.45 3.92
N GLU A 54 -1.84 -31.51 4.10
CA GLU A 54 -1.33 -32.87 4.27
C GLU A 54 -2.16 -33.83 3.42
N VAL A 55 -1.46 -34.73 2.72
CA VAL A 55 -2.04 -35.80 1.91
C VAL A 55 -1.50 -37.13 2.44
N SER A 56 -2.41 -38.02 2.80
CA SER A 56 -2.10 -39.35 3.30
C SER A 56 -2.59 -40.39 2.30
N GLY A 57 -1.73 -41.33 1.91
CA GLY A 57 -2.11 -42.51 1.14
C GLY A 57 -2.71 -43.60 2.02
N ASP A 58 -3.38 -44.56 1.38
CA ASP A 58 -4.00 -45.69 2.08
C ASP A 58 -3.01 -46.83 2.38
N ALA A 59 -3.53 -47.86 3.06
CA ALA A 59 -2.84 -49.10 3.33
C ALA A 59 -2.22 -49.72 2.04
N PRO A 60 -1.11 -50.47 2.16
CA PRO A 60 -0.43 -50.86 3.41
C PRO A 60 0.65 -49.88 3.88
N ALA A 61 1.07 -48.93 3.03
CA ALA A 61 2.25 -48.12 3.29
C ALA A 61 1.96 -46.77 3.96
N PHE A 62 0.71 -46.28 3.91
CA PHE A 62 0.27 -45.01 4.49
C PHE A 62 1.26 -43.84 4.30
N PRO A 63 1.75 -43.58 3.06
CA PRO A 63 2.69 -42.51 2.82
C PRO A 63 2.06 -41.15 3.11
N ILE A 64 2.83 -40.21 3.68
CA ILE A 64 2.35 -38.87 4.01
C ILE A 64 3.24 -37.83 3.33
N VAL A 65 2.61 -36.87 2.65
CA VAL A 65 3.27 -35.69 2.08
C VAL A 65 2.56 -34.46 2.64
N TYR A 66 3.32 -33.46 3.05
CA TYR A 66 2.76 -32.22 3.58
C TYR A 66 3.59 -31.00 3.23
N GLU A 67 2.94 -29.84 3.26
CA GLU A 67 3.55 -28.53 3.15
C GLU A 67 2.90 -27.59 4.16
N SER A 68 3.66 -26.61 4.66
CA SER A 68 3.17 -25.65 5.64
C SER A 68 3.55 -24.23 5.24
N SER A 69 2.64 -23.29 5.45
CA SER A 69 2.85 -21.88 5.18
C SER A 69 2.23 -21.02 6.28
N ASN A 70 2.85 -19.89 6.57
CA ASN A 70 2.31 -18.93 7.53
C ASN A 70 1.40 -17.94 6.80
N MET A 71 0.18 -17.79 7.32
CA MET A 71 -0.75 -16.77 6.89
C MET A 71 -0.83 -15.69 7.97
N THR A 72 -0.63 -14.44 7.57
CA THR A 72 -0.81 -13.28 8.45
C THR A 72 -1.96 -12.44 7.92
N VAL A 73 -2.94 -12.17 8.78
CA VAL A 73 -4.01 -11.22 8.49
C VAL A 73 -3.55 -9.83 8.85
N ILE A 74 -3.67 -8.89 7.91
CA ILE A 74 -3.23 -7.51 8.07
C ILE A 74 -4.39 -6.53 7.93
N ALA A 75 -4.28 -5.40 8.63
CA ALA A 75 -5.18 -4.27 8.53
C ALA A 75 -4.53 -3.19 7.65
N LEU A 76 -5.09 -2.96 6.47
CA LEU A 76 -4.56 -1.96 5.54
C LEU A 76 -5.02 -0.55 5.90
N PRO A 77 -4.16 0.48 5.70
CA PRO A 77 -4.60 1.86 5.79
C PRO A 77 -5.64 2.12 4.69
N ARG A 78 -6.76 2.75 5.07
CA ARG A 78 -7.85 3.08 4.15
C ARG A 78 -7.60 4.42 3.47
N GLN A 79 -7.14 5.37 4.27
CA GLN A 79 -6.95 6.76 3.86
C GLN A 79 -5.49 7.05 3.53
N ASP A 80 -5.29 8.12 2.76
CA ASP A 80 -3.97 8.67 2.50
C ASP A 80 -3.40 9.35 3.75
N PRO A 81 -2.06 9.38 3.92
CA PRO A 81 -1.46 9.98 5.09
C PRO A 81 -1.64 11.49 5.09
N VAL A 82 -1.97 12.08 6.24
CA VAL A 82 -2.29 13.50 6.33
C VAL A 82 -1.03 14.32 6.59
N ILE A 83 -0.75 15.30 5.71
CA ILE A 83 0.29 16.31 5.92
C ILE A 83 -0.31 17.50 6.68
N SER A 84 0.33 17.89 7.77
CA SER A 84 -0.08 18.97 8.67
C SER A 84 1.11 19.83 9.11
N GLY A 85 0.84 20.98 9.75
CA GLY A 85 1.90 21.87 10.28
C GLY A 85 2.49 22.86 9.27
N LEU A 86 2.10 22.78 7.99
CA LEU A 86 2.54 23.74 6.97
C LEU A 86 1.94 25.13 7.21
N GLY A 87 2.79 26.14 7.08
CA GLY A 87 2.41 27.56 7.08
C GLY A 87 1.82 28.00 5.74
N TYR A 88 1.16 29.15 5.75
CA TYR A 88 0.48 29.70 4.57
C TYR A 88 1.44 30.32 3.55
N ARG A 89 2.57 30.87 4.02
CA ARG A 89 3.61 31.51 3.20
C ARG A 89 4.98 31.18 3.78
N TYR A 90 5.96 31.09 2.88
CA TYR A 90 7.35 30.83 3.21
C TYR A 90 8.26 31.75 2.42
N GLU A 91 9.36 32.15 3.03
CA GLU A 91 10.44 32.92 2.42
C GLU A 91 11.76 32.13 2.47
N ILE A 92 12.68 32.49 1.57
CA ILE A 92 14.02 31.88 1.59
C ILE A 92 14.69 32.21 2.93
N GLY A 93 15.17 31.16 3.60
CA GLY A 93 15.79 31.26 4.93
C GLY A 93 14.91 30.70 6.04
N ASP A 94 13.59 30.55 5.81
CA ASP A 94 12.64 30.01 6.78
C ASP A 94 12.88 28.53 7.08
N PHE A 95 12.41 28.09 8.25
CA PHE A 95 12.28 26.68 8.56
C PHE A 95 10.89 26.17 8.17
N VAL A 96 10.86 25.19 7.27
CA VAL A 96 9.64 24.46 6.94
C VAL A 96 9.54 23.28 7.91
N VAL A 97 8.46 23.25 8.68
CA VAL A 97 8.11 22.15 9.58
C VAL A 97 6.80 21.54 9.09
N ALA A 98 6.78 20.24 8.88
CA ALA A 98 5.58 19.51 8.46
C ALA A 98 5.53 18.16 9.16
N ASN A 99 4.34 17.74 9.57
CA ASN A 99 4.13 16.43 10.15
C ASN A 99 3.22 15.60 9.24
N CYS A 100 3.70 14.42 8.86
CA CYS A 100 2.91 13.47 8.11
C CYS A 100 2.46 12.34 9.03
N THR A 101 1.15 12.13 9.10
CA THR A 101 0.53 11.10 9.94
C THR A 101 -0.16 10.06 9.06
N SER A 102 0.19 8.79 9.21
CA SER A 102 -0.47 7.69 8.51
C SER A 102 -1.84 7.40 9.11
N ASP A 103 -2.72 6.83 8.29
CA ASP A 103 -3.89 6.13 8.80
C ASP A 103 -3.47 4.95 9.69
N ILE A 104 -4.42 4.43 10.46
CA ILE A 104 -4.21 3.27 11.32
C ILE A 104 -4.03 2.00 10.48
N SER A 105 -3.02 1.19 10.82
CA SER A 105 -2.73 -0.06 10.12
C SER A 105 -2.10 -1.11 11.02
N PHE A 106 -2.15 -2.36 10.60
CA PHE A 106 -1.40 -3.47 11.18
C PHE A 106 -0.82 -4.32 10.05
N PRO A 107 0.51 -4.49 9.93
CA PRO A 107 1.55 -3.91 10.80
C PRO A 107 1.66 -2.38 10.66
N PRO A 108 2.44 -1.71 11.54
CA PRO A 108 2.63 -0.26 11.46
C PRO A 108 3.24 0.18 10.12
N ALA A 109 2.63 1.18 9.47
CA ALA A 109 3.15 1.73 8.22
C ALA A 109 4.51 2.43 8.40
N LEU A 110 5.36 2.41 7.38
CA LEU A 110 6.59 3.19 7.31
C LEU A 110 6.33 4.47 6.53
N ILE A 111 6.86 5.59 7.01
CA ILE A 111 6.64 6.91 6.41
C ILE A 111 7.95 7.41 5.82
N ASN A 112 7.90 7.88 4.59
CA ASN A 112 9.03 8.54 3.93
C ASN A 112 8.60 9.90 3.40
N TRP A 113 9.51 10.87 3.53
CA TRP A 113 9.36 12.20 2.95
C TRP A 113 10.18 12.34 1.67
N TYR A 114 9.60 13.07 0.72
CA TYR A 114 10.22 13.45 -0.54
C TYR A 114 10.02 14.94 -0.77
N ILE A 115 11.05 15.61 -1.27
CA ILE A 115 11.01 17.00 -1.69
C ILE A 115 11.35 17.03 -3.17
N ASN A 116 10.44 17.56 -4.00
CA ASN A 116 10.58 17.56 -5.46
C ASN A 116 10.95 16.18 -6.01
N ASP A 117 10.25 15.15 -5.51
CA ASP A 117 10.41 13.74 -5.87
C ASP A 117 11.77 13.11 -5.47
N MET A 118 12.66 13.85 -4.81
CA MET A 118 13.88 13.33 -4.20
C MET A 118 13.66 12.94 -2.74
N LYS A 119 14.21 11.79 -2.33
CA LYS A 119 14.09 11.32 -0.94
C LYS A 119 14.86 12.24 0.01
N VAL A 120 14.22 12.62 1.10
CA VAL A 120 14.82 13.49 2.12
C VAL A 120 15.87 12.72 2.94
N PRO A 121 17.02 13.34 3.27
CA PRO A 121 18.02 12.74 4.15
C PRO A 121 17.51 12.56 5.59
N GLY A 122 18.06 11.58 6.30
CA GLY A 122 17.70 11.27 7.69
C GLY A 122 17.84 12.45 8.66
N GLU A 123 18.74 13.40 8.38
CA GLU A 123 19.01 14.56 9.23
C GLU A 123 17.86 15.57 9.30
N TRP A 124 16.99 15.59 8.29
CA TRP A 124 15.86 16.53 8.23
C TRP A 124 14.59 15.94 8.83
N VAL A 125 14.60 14.66 9.20
CA VAL A 125 13.45 13.97 9.76
C VAL A 125 13.69 13.63 11.22
N GLN A 126 12.65 13.81 12.04
CA GLN A 126 12.71 13.41 13.44
C GLN A 126 12.45 11.91 13.61
N THR A 127 12.62 11.40 14.82
CA THR A 127 12.24 10.03 15.15
C THR A 127 10.74 9.81 14.90
N GLN A 128 10.40 8.70 14.25
CA GLN A 128 9.00 8.33 14.04
C GLN A 128 8.32 8.10 15.39
N ARG A 129 7.13 8.70 15.56
CA ARG A 129 6.27 8.49 16.72
C ARG A 129 5.11 7.58 16.34
N GLU A 130 4.66 6.75 17.27
CA GLU A 130 3.54 5.84 17.09
C GLU A 130 2.41 6.12 18.08
N HIS A 131 1.19 5.86 17.63
CA HIS A 131 -0.02 5.83 18.44
C HIS A 131 -0.73 4.51 18.22
N ILE A 132 -1.20 3.89 19.31
CA ILE A 132 -1.78 2.55 19.30
C ILE A 132 -3.26 2.66 19.60
N THR A 133 -4.08 1.95 18.83
CA THR A 133 -5.53 1.82 19.02
C THR A 133 -5.91 0.36 18.88
N GLU A 134 -6.84 -0.12 19.70
CA GLU A 134 -7.33 -1.51 19.62
C GLU A 134 -8.71 -1.54 18.97
N ALA A 135 -8.87 -2.34 17.91
CA ALA A 135 -10.14 -2.54 17.21
C ALA A 135 -10.17 -3.92 16.54
N ASP A 136 -11.33 -4.60 16.57
CA ASP A 136 -11.53 -5.92 15.97
C ASP A 136 -10.46 -6.97 16.34
N GLY A 137 -9.93 -6.88 17.56
CA GLY A 137 -8.85 -7.75 18.07
C GLY A 137 -7.45 -7.39 17.56
N PHE A 138 -7.31 -6.42 16.65
CA PHE A 138 -6.03 -5.90 16.21
C PHE A 138 -5.52 -4.79 17.14
N ARG A 139 -4.21 -4.77 17.34
CA ARG A 139 -3.48 -3.59 17.78
C ARG A 139 -3.11 -2.81 16.52
N LEU A 140 -3.86 -1.75 16.24
CA LEU A 140 -3.65 -0.88 15.09
C LEU A 140 -2.70 0.25 15.45
N TYR A 141 -1.89 0.66 14.48
CA TYR A 141 -0.83 1.65 14.66
C TYR A 141 -1.00 2.78 13.66
N SER A 142 -1.06 4.01 14.16
CA SER A 142 -0.83 5.22 13.36
C SER A 142 0.59 5.71 13.65
N ARG A 143 1.33 6.08 12.60
CA ARG A 143 2.68 6.65 12.74
C ARG A 143 2.69 8.09 12.26
N SER A 144 3.52 8.90 12.89
CA SER A 144 3.76 10.28 12.48
C SER A 144 5.26 10.54 12.31
N LEU A 145 5.63 11.23 11.23
CA LEU A 145 7.01 11.60 10.92
C LEU A 145 7.10 13.10 10.64
N GLU A 146 7.81 13.82 11.50
CA GLU A 146 8.07 15.24 11.34
C GLU A 146 9.27 15.46 10.40
N LEU A 147 9.08 16.37 9.45
CA LEU A 147 10.06 16.92 8.54
C LEU A 147 10.38 18.35 8.97
N LYS A 148 11.66 18.67 9.14
CA LYS A 148 12.15 20.01 9.44
C LYS A 148 13.41 20.31 8.63
N PHE A 149 13.34 21.31 7.77
CA PHE A 149 14.49 21.75 6.99
C PHE A 149 14.49 23.27 6.79
N ARG A 150 15.67 23.82 6.46
CA ARG A 150 15.82 25.24 6.14
C ARG A 150 15.65 25.45 4.64
N LEU A 151 14.71 26.30 4.27
CA LEU A 151 14.40 26.64 2.89
C LEU A 151 15.55 27.47 2.29
N HIS A 152 16.13 26.99 1.19
CA HIS A 152 17.24 27.65 0.50
C HIS A 152 17.15 27.40 -1.01
N LYS A 153 17.86 28.21 -1.81
CA LYS A 153 17.75 28.21 -3.28
C LYS A 153 18.01 26.86 -3.94
N GLY A 154 18.88 26.03 -3.36
CA GLY A 154 19.21 24.70 -3.89
C GLY A 154 18.03 23.71 -3.90
N ILE A 155 16.99 23.94 -3.10
CA ILE A 155 15.83 23.05 -3.01
C ILE A 155 14.90 23.16 -4.22
N PHE A 156 14.84 24.33 -4.85
CA PHE A 156 13.87 24.62 -5.91
C PHE A 156 14.18 23.88 -7.21
N GLY A 157 15.45 23.49 -7.46
CA GLY A 157 15.85 22.86 -8.71
C GLY A 157 15.38 23.68 -9.92
N GLU A 158 14.68 23.06 -10.86
CA GLU A 158 14.07 23.69 -12.04
C GLU A 158 12.74 24.42 -11.74
N ASN A 159 12.14 24.23 -10.57
CA ASN A 159 10.75 24.61 -10.29
C ASN A 159 10.56 26.06 -9.80
N ASN A 160 11.59 26.91 -9.84
CA ASN A 160 11.73 28.38 -9.64
C ASN A 160 10.90 29.13 -8.57
N SER A 161 9.90 28.54 -7.93
CA SER A 161 9.06 29.15 -6.89
C SER A 161 8.22 28.13 -6.10
N ARG A 162 8.14 26.87 -6.53
CA ARG A 162 7.30 25.85 -5.88
C ARG A 162 8.13 24.69 -5.35
N VAL A 163 7.84 24.28 -4.12
CA VAL A 163 8.42 23.08 -3.52
C VAL A 163 7.32 22.07 -3.24
N LYS A 164 7.43 20.90 -3.87
CA LYS A 164 6.50 19.78 -3.73
C LYS A 164 6.97 18.89 -2.59
N LEU A 165 6.20 18.83 -1.51
CA LEU A 165 6.38 17.90 -0.41
C LEU A 165 5.49 16.69 -0.67
N LYS A 166 6.08 15.50 -0.75
CA LYS A 166 5.35 14.24 -0.90
C LYS A 166 5.65 13.35 0.29
N CYS A 167 4.60 12.94 0.98
CA CYS A 167 4.66 11.94 2.03
C CYS A 167 4.14 10.61 1.50
N VAL A 168 4.89 9.52 1.72
CA VAL A 168 4.49 8.17 1.33
C VAL A 168 4.46 7.29 2.58
N SER A 169 3.29 6.72 2.88
CA SER A 169 3.11 5.69 3.90
C SER A 169 2.94 4.33 3.23
N HIS A 170 3.69 3.31 3.67
CA HIS A 170 3.65 1.98 3.07
C HIS A 170 3.88 0.87 4.10
N ILE A 171 3.32 -0.31 3.86
CA ILE A 171 3.64 -1.53 4.59
C ILE A 171 4.63 -2.36 3.76
N ARG A 172 5.66 -2.91 4.41
CA ARG A 172 6.67 -3.76 3.73
C ARG A 172 5.98 -4.94 3.05
N GLU A 173 6.40 -5.24 1.83
CA GLU A 173 5.94 -6.41 1.06
C GLU A 173 4.43 -6.40 0.71
N VAL A 174 3.73 -5.28 0.93
CA VAL A 174 2.30 -5.14 0.61
C VAL A 174 2.09 -3.94 -0.32
N PRO A 175 2.20 -4.12 -1.65
CA PRO A 175 2.05 -3.02 -2.61
C PRO A 175 0.72 -2.27 -2.54
N LYS A 176 -0.36 -2.99 -2.22
CA LYS A 176 -1.71 -2.40 -2.06
C LYS A 176 -1.83 -1.47 -0.84
N ALA A 177 -0.86 -1.49 0.08
CA ALA A 177 -0.83 -0.67 1.28
C ALA A 177 -0.07 0.66 1.09
N ILE A 178 0.41 0.95 -0.12
CA ILE A 178 1.09 2.21 -0.43
C ILE A 178 0.02 3.30 -0.56
N LYS A 179 0.21 4.37 0.20
CA LYS A 179 -0.65 5.55 0.24
C LYS A 179 0.22 6.79 0.23
N GLU A 180 -0.21 7.85 -0.44
CA GLU A 180 0.59 9.06 -0.59
C GLU A 180 -0.23 10.33 -0.49
N SER A 181 0.42 11.40 -0.05
CA SER A 181 -0.16 12.73 -0.05
C SER A 181 0.88 13.76 -0.46
N VAL A 182 0.41 14.77 -1.16
CA VAL A 182 1.26 15.81 -1.74
C VAL A 182 0.77 17.17 -1.27
N ALA A 183 1.68 17.97 -0.75
CA ALA A 183 1.48 19.38 -0.45
C ALA A 183 2.46 20.20 -1.27
N THR A 184 2.03 21.36 -1.78
CA THR A 184 2.93 22.29 -2.47
C THR A 184 3.02 23.57 -1.67
N ILE A 185 4.24 23.98 -1.35
CA ILE A 185 4.49 25.31 -0.78
C ILE A 185 4.90 26.26 -1.92
N HIS A 186 4.29 27.44 -1.94
CA HIS A 186 4.65 28.52 -2.85
C HIS A 186 5.58 29.49 -2.12
N VAL A 187 6.69 29.81 -2.76
CA VAL A 187 7.68 30.75 -2.24
C VAL A 187 7.72 31.90 -3.25
N PRO A 188 7.23 33.09 -2.87
CA PRO A 188 7.25 34.23 -3.77
C PRO A 188 8.70 34.54 -4.16
N SER A 189 8.94 34.66 -5.46
CA SER A 189 10.22 35.16 -5.94
C SER A 189 10.28 36.68 -5.72
N MET A 190 11.49 37.24 -5.64
CA MET A 190 11.64 38.71 -5.60
C MET A 190 11.05 39.40 -6.84
N ASP A 191 10.88 38.69 -7.96
CA ASP A 191 10.29 39.21 -9.21
C ASP A 191 8.74 39.20 -9.20
N GLU A 192 8.10 38.38 -8.36
CA GLU A 192 6.63 38.36 -8.22
C GLU A 192 6.12 39.53 -7.36
N LEU A 193 6.93 40.02 -6.41
CA LEU A 193 6.59 41.15 -5.54
C LEU A 193 6.60 42.50 -6.29
N THR A 194 7.39 42.62 -7.37
CA THR A 194 7.40 43.82 -8.25
C THR A 194 6.20 43.88 -9.19
N ASN A 195 5.65 42.73 -9.60
CA ASN A 195 4.51 42.66 -10.53
C ASN A 195 3.14 42.81 -9.85
N GLN A 196 3.06 42.78 -8.52
CA GLN A 196 1.82 43.13 -7.81
C GLN A 196 1.52 44.63 -7.78
N LYS A 197 2.43 45.50 -8.26
CA LYS A 197 2.22 46.96 -8.27
C LYS A 197 1.85 47.55 -9.63
N LEU A 198 1.87 46.81 -10.74
CA LEU A 198 1.32 47.27 -12.01
C LEU A 198 0.83 46.09 -12.83
N ILE A 199 -0.46 46.11 -13.22
CA ILE A 199 -0.93 45.99 -14.62
C ILE A 199 -2.42 46.35 -14.63
N THR A 200 -2.68 47.59 -15.03
CA THR A 200 -3.88 48.03 -15.74
C THR A 200 -3.47 48.41 -17.16
N TRP A 201 -4.25 47.97 -18.14
CA TRP A 201 -4.34 48.38 -19.57
C TRP A 201 -3.69 47.51 -20.68
N ARG A 202 -4.51 47.35 -21.73
CA ARG A 202 -4.42 46.58 -23.00
C ARG A 202 -3.36 47.22 -23.95
N SER A 203 -2.93 46.70 -25.11
CA SER A 203 -3.45 45.76 -26.12
C SER A 203 -2.37 45.40 -27.17
N SER A 204 -2.57 44.28 -27.88
CA SER A 204 -2.27 44.03 -29.32
C SER A 204 -0.82 43.81 -29.79
N GLY A 205 -0.58 42.64 -30.40
CA GLY A 205 0.58 42.38 -31.27
C GLY A 205 0.63 40.93 -31.75
N SER A 206 0.24 40.70 -32.99
CA SER A 206 0.22 39.40 -33.68
C SER A 206 1.60 38.91 -34.09
N SER A 207 1.87 37.60 -33.98
CA SER A 207 2.57 36.85 -35.03
C SER A 207 2.27 35.35 -34.98
N THR A 208 2.01 34.81 -36.17
CA THR A 208 1.77 33.43 -36.57
C THR A 208 3.07 32.71 -36.90
N PHE A 209 3.22 31.42 -36.51
CA PHE A 209 3.88 30.29 -37.19
C PHE A 209 4.22 29.21 -36.13
N GLN A 210 4.29 27.89 -36.33
CA GLN A 210 3.73 26.93 -37.28
C GLN A 210 3.94 25.55 -36.62
N SER A 211 2.94 24.69 -36.83
CA SER A 211 2.83 23.25 -36.54
C SER A 211 4.11 22.38 -36.70
N SER A 212 4.30 21.42 -35.79
CA SER A 212 4.21 19.98 -36.14
C SER A 212 4.11 19.04 -34.92
N SER A 213 3.15 18.12 -35.01
CA SER A 213 2.92 16.99 -34.12
C SER A 213 3.80 15.80 -34.50
N HIS A 214 4.29 15.07 -33.52
CA HIS A 214 4.74 13.68 -33.70
C HIS A 214 4.15 12.78 -32.62
N HIS A 215 3.33 11.83 -33.08
CA HIS A 215 2.84 10.70 -32.30
C HIS A 215 3.91 9.60 -32.26
N ILE A 216 4.15 9.01 -31.08
CA ILE A 216 4.85 7.74 -30.94
C ILE A 216 3.84 6.71 -30.44
N VAL A 217 3.61 5.69 -31.26
CA VAL A 217 2.81 4.50 -30.95
C VAL A 217 3.75 3.45 -30.37
N SER A 218 3.51 3.01 -29.13
CA SER A 218 4.22 1.89 -28.51
C SER A 218 3.40 0.60 -28.67
N ILE A 219 3.99 -0.38 -29.35
CA ILE A 219 3.46 -1.74 -29.53
C ILE A 219 4.06 -2.62 -28.43
N PHE A 220 3.22 -3.20 -27.57
CA PHE A 220 3.62 -4.27 -26.65
C PHE A 220 3.12 -5.61 -27.19
N LEU A 221 4.04 -6.49 -27.60
CA LEU A 221 3.78 -7.91 -27.84
C LEU A 221 3.90 -8.68 -26.52
N SER A 222 2.81 -9.34 -26.13
CA SER A 222 2.79 -10.38 -25.09
C SER A 222 3.04 -11.74 -25.74
N ILE A 223 4.09 -12.44 -25.32
CA ILE A 223 4.27 -13.88 -25.61
C ILE A 223 4.04 -14.65 -24.31
N MET A 224 3.02 -15.50 -24.35
CA MET A 224 2.67 -16.52 -23.37
C MET A 224 3.78 -17.56 -23.26
N ALA A 225 4.25 -17.82 -22.04
CA ALA A 225 5.08 -18.97 -21.72
C ALA A 225 4.35 -19.92 -20.77
N THR A 226 3.99 -21.07 -21.35
CA THR A 226 4.00 -22.42 -20.78
C THR A 226 3.25 -22.73 -19.48
N LEU A 227 2.24 -23.58 -19.64
CA LEU A 227 1.70 -24.48 -18.62
C LEU A 227 2.80 -25.44 -18.14
N PHE A 228 3.04 -25.44 -16.83
CA PHE A 228 3.61 -26.59 -16.12
C PHE A 228 2.55 -27.10 -15.15
N SER A 229 2.09 -28.33 -15.36
CA SER A 229 1.36 -29.07 -14.35
C SER A 229 2.36 -29.64 -13.36
N SER A 230 2.52 -28.97 -12.21
CA SER A 230 3.10 -29.60 -11.04
C SER A 230 2.03 -29.64 -9.96
N SER A 231 1.75 -30.82 -9.42
CA SER A 231 0.98 -30.96 -8.19
C SER A 231 1.77 -30.26 -7.08
N ARG A 232 1.43 -29.00 -6.79
CA ARG A 232 2.00 -28.16 -5.74
C ARG A 232 0.92 -27.83 -4.73
N CYS A 233 1.26 -27.84 -3.43
CA CYS A 233 0.43 -27.21 -2.42
C CYS A 233 0.73 -25.71 -2.41
N GLU A 234 0.04 -24.94 -3.25
CA GLU A 234 0.24 -23.49 -3.30
C GLU A 234 -0.60 -22.77 -2.24
N PHE A 235 0.05 -21.96 -1.41
CA PHE A 235 -0.59 -21.04 -0.46
C PHE A 235 -0.52 -19.61 -0.99
N ILE A 236 -1.64 -18.88 -0.94
CA ILE A 236 -1.63 -17.41 -1.09
C ILE A 236 -1.39 -16.83 0.32
N SER A 237 -0.17 -16.36 0.60
CA SER A 237 0.33 -16.09 1.95
C SER A 237 0.01 -14.70 2.52
N THR A 238 -0.95 -13.95 1.96
CA THR A 238 -1.40 -12.68 2.57
C THR A 238 -2.84 -12.38 2.18
N LEU A 239 -3.72 -12.24 3.17
CA LEU A 239 -5.12 -11.85 2.97
C LEU A 239 -5.39 -10.53 3.67
N THR A 240 -6.07 -9.64 2.97
CA THR A 240 -6.31 -8.24 3.37
C THR A 240 -7.73 -8.08 3.89
N VAL A 241 -7.89 -7.59 5.12
CA VAL A 241 -9.21 -7.23 5.65
C VAL A 241 -9.51 -5.77 5.25
N ASN A 242 -10.48 -5.57 4.37
CA ASN A 242 -10.90 -4.24 3.91
C ASN A 242 -12.06 -3.65 4.75
N ARG A 243 -12.70 -4.45 5.62
CA ARG A 243 -13.81 -4.04 6.48
C ARG A 243 -13.48 -4.18 7.97
N PHE A 244 -12.98 -3.09 8.57
CA PHE A 244 -13.12 -2.77 9.98
C PHE A 244 -14.38 -1.92 10.18
N ASN A 245 -15.19 -2.28 11.16
CA ASN A 245 -16.26 -1.42 11.68
C ASN A 245 -15.61 -0.60 12.82
N LEU A 246 -15.27 0.65 12.54
CA LEU A 246 -14.82 1.62 13.53
C LEU A 246 -16.02 2.39 14.10
#